data_AF-F5ZCQ4-F1
#
_entry.id   AF-F5ZCQ4-F1
#
_cell.length_a   1.000
_cell.length_b   1.000
_cell.length_c   1.000
_cell.angle_alpha   90.00
_cell.angle_beta   90.00
_cell.angle_gamma   90.00
#
_symmetry.space_group_name_H-M   'P 1'
#
loop_
_entity.id
_entity.type
_entity.pdbx_description
1 polymer ?
#
loop_
_entity_poly.entity_id
_entity_poly.type
_entity_poly.pdbx_seq_one_letter_code
_entity_poly.pdbx_strand_id
1 'polypeptide(L)'
;MKHSCFLLIILSLALVGCIAKPRGSYYQPFHPLGQAASRTCDANSNKVRLEITIEDGITMQTHLLETSNGSFVLEIGFVLEKNKEIKLHSDSIAIQFNEEKSLLVSLKEWKKRILVGGVVKQKYRGSVFEYNMSYSESISITESIGNTLKVTVPEFEVSGQRRQLVPIVFKKKSGEVQWLPKLNC
;
A
#
# COMPACT_ATOMS: atom_id res chain seq x y z
N MET A 1 46.27 -6.87 10.92
CA MET A 1 44.82 -7.01 11.24
C MET A 1 44.10 -5.64 11.28
N LYS A 2 44.17 -4.82 10.22
CA LYS A 2 43.45 -3.52 10.16
C LYS A 2 42.75 -3.25 8.81
N HIS A 3 42.76 -4.20 7.87
CA HIS A 3 42.22 -3.99 6.52
C HIS A 3 40.97 -4.82 6.20
N SER A 4 40.61 -5.81 7.04
CA SER A 4 39.38 -6.60 6.84
C SER A 4 38.09 -5.91 7.31
N CYS A 5 38.15 -5.00 8.30
CA CYS A 5 36.95 -4.29 8.75
C CYS A 5 36.47 -3.23 7.77
N PHE A 6 37.37 -2.63 6.97
CA PHE A 6 37.00 -1.54 6.07
C PHE A 6 36.28 -2.04 4.81
N LEU A 7 36.62 -3.24 4.32
CA LEU A 7 35.96 -3.85 3.17
C LEU A 7 34.51 -4.28 3.48
N LEU A 8 34.24 -4.73 4.71
CA LEU A 8 32.90 -5.14 5.16
C LEU A 8 31.93 -3.96 5.30
N ILE A 9 32.43 -2.76 5.61
CA ILE A 9 31.62 -1.54 5.70
C ILE A 9 31.24 -1.05 4.29
N ILE A 10 32.15 -1.11 3.32
CA ILE A 10 31.87 -0.69 1.94
C ILE A 10 30.91 -1.68 1.23
N LEU A 11 31.03 -2.98 1.51
CA LEU A 11 30.14 -3.99 0.93
C LEU A 11 28.72 -3.95 1.53
N SER A 12 28.57 -3.56 2.81
CA SER A 12 27.26 -3.34 3.44
C SER A 12 26.60 -2.02 3.00
N LEU A 13 27.39 -1.00 2.62
CA LEU A 13 26.88 0.23 2.00
C LEU A 13 26.40 0.05 0.55
N ALA A 14 26.90 -0.97 -0.17
CA ALA A 14 26.45 -1.27 -1.54
C ALA A 14 25.16 -2.11 -1.60
N LEU A 15 24.74 -2.71 -0.48
CA LEU A 15 23.48 -3.48 -0.35
C LEU A 15 22.32 -2.65 0.22
N VAL A 16 22.52 -1.34 0.41
CA VAL A 16 21.42 -0.43 0.72
C VAL A 16 20.51 -0.37 -0.51
N GLY A 17 19.41 -1.11 -0.42
CA GLY A 17 18.57 -1.52 -1.53
C GLY A 17 18.28 -0.42 -2.54
N CYS A 18 18.28 -0.80 -3.81
CA CYS A 18 17.77 0.00 -4.91
C CYS A 18 16.32 0.43 -4.63
N ILE A 19 16.14 1.61 -4.02
CA ILE A 19 14.83 2.25 -3.91
C ILE A 19 14.55 2.85 -5.29
N ALA A 20 13.77 2.16 -6.09
CA ALA A 20 13.30 2.67 -7.37
C ALA A 20 12.41 3.92 -7.13
N LYS A 21 12.92 5.11 -7.46
CA LYS A 21 12.13 6.34 -7.42
C LYS A 21 11.08 6.32 -8.55
N PRO A 22 9.81 6.68 -8.27
CA PRO A 22 8.77 6.83 -9.29
C PRO A 22 9.16 7.85 -10.38
N ARG A 23 8.76 7.61 -11.63
CA ARG A 23 9.02 8.44 -12.83
C ARG A 23 7.76 9.21 -13.25
N GLY A 24 7.85 10.51 -13.55
CA GLY A 24 6.67 11.26 -14.02
C GLY A 24 5.63 11.52 -12.92
N SER A 25 4.39 11.87 -13.27
CA SER A 25 3.36 12.18 -12.26
C SER A 25 2.86 10.91 -11.57
N TYR A 26 2.73 10.96 -10.25
CA TYR A 26 2.20 9.87 -9.44
C TYR A 26 1.51 10.41 -8.18
N TYR A 27 0.81 9.54 -7.46
CA TYR A 27 0.17 9.89 -6.19
C TYR A 27 0.87 9.20 -5.04
N GLN A 28 1.49 9.99 -4.17
CA GLN A 28 2.16 9.47 -2.99
C GLN A 28 1.15 9.39 -1.83
N PRO A 29 0.94 8.21 -1.23
CA PRO A 29 0.11 8.08 -0.03
C PRO A 29 0.85 8.55 1.23
N PHE A 30 0.10 9.16 2.16
CA PHE A 30 0.60 9.65 3.44
C PHE A 30 -0.37 9.28 4.57
N HIS A 31 0.18 8.79 5.68
CA HIS A 31 -0.52 8.56 6.93
C HIS A 31 0.47 8.60 8.10
N PRO A 32 0.14 9.18 9.27
CA PRO A 32 1.10 9.34 10.38
C PRO A 32 1.68 8.03 10.93
N LEU A 33 0.89 6.96 10.89
CA LEU A 33 1.29 5.62 11.40
C LEU A 33 1.89 4.71 10.33
N GLY A 34 2.05 5.19 9.09
CA GLY A 34 2.43 4.34 7.97
C GLY A 34 3.70 4.78 7.26
N GLN A 35 4.30 3.85 6.53
CA GLN A 35 5.45 4.10 5.67
C GLN A 35 5.07 3.85 4.22
N ALA A 36 5.36 4.83 3.36
CA ALA A 36 5.14 4.75 1.93
C ALA A 36 6.44 4.38 1.23
N ALA A 37 6.43 3.28 0.46
CA ALA A 37 7.61 2.81 -0.26
C ALA A 37 7.26 2.35 -1.68
N SER A 38 8.17 2.63 -2.61
CA SER A 38 8.17 1.99 -3.92
C SER A 38 8.79 0.60 -3.76
N ARG A 39 8.02 -0.46 -4.00
CA ARG A 39 8.47 -1.85 -3.85
C ARG A 39 8.71 -2.56 -5.18
N THR A 40 8.75 -1.81 -6.28
CA THR A 40 8.88 -2.37 -7.63
C THR A 40 10.10 -1.80 -8.33
N CYS A 41 10.98 -2.68 -8.82
CA CYS A 41 12.05 -2.34 -9.76
C CYS A 41 11.56 -2.23 -11.22
N ASP A 42 10.25 -2.10 -11.43
CA ASP A 42 9.66 -2.07 -12.76
C ASP A 42 9.82 -0.66 -13.37
N ALA A 43 10.31 -0.61 -14.60
CA ALA A 43 10.63 0.59 -15.37
C ALA A 43 9.45 1.56 -15.55
N ASN A 44 8.21 1.07 -15.38
CA ASN A 44 6.97 1.84 -15.54
C ASN A 44 6.20 2.04 -14.22
N SER A 45 6.73 1.55 -13.10
CA SER A 45 5.93 1.35 -11.90
C SER A 45 6.07 2.53 -10.93
N ASN A 46 5.21 3.52 -11.12
CA ASN A 46 4.96 4.62 -10.17
C ASN A 46 4.19 4.19 -8.91
N LYS A 47 4.33 2.92 -8.53
CA LYS A 47 3.53 2.30 -7.50
C LYS A 47 4.17 2.56 -6.15
N VAL A 48 3.63 3.52 -5.42
CA VAL A 48 3.99 3.73 -4.02
C VAL A 48 2.92 3.11 -3.15
N ARG A 49 3.30 2.07 -2.40
CA ARG A 49 2.41 1.41 -1.44
C ARG A 49 2.64 2.01 -0.06
N LEU A 50 1.55 2.36 0.60
CA LEU A 50 1.53 2.68 2.02
C LEU A 50 1.19 1.42 2.80
N GLU A 51 1.98 1.16 3.83
CA GLU A 51 1.69 0.14 4.83
C GLU A 51 1.57 0.80 6.20
N ILE A 52 0.48 0.49 6.91
CA ILE A 52 0.20 0.96 8.26
C ILE A 52 0.07 -0.28 9.14
N THR A 53 1.02 -0.47 10.05
CA THR A 53 0.92 -1.51 11.06
C THR A 53 -0.09 -1.08 12.11
N ILE A 54 -1.21 -1.80 12.22
CA ILE A 54 -2.27 -1.53 13.19
C ILE A 54 -1.86 -2.10 14.54
N GLU A 55 -1.45 -3.36 14.53
CA GLU A 55 -0.78 -4.07 15.61
C GLU A 55 0.11 -5.15 15.00
N ASP A 56 0.89 -5.83 15.84
CA ASP A 56 1.68 -6.98 15.39
C ASP A 56 0.80 -8.01 14.68
N GLY A 57 1.18 -8.42 13.47
CA GLY A 57 0.41 -9.33 12.61
C GLY A 57 -0.84 -8.76 11.92
N ILE A 58 -1.16 -7.46 12.07
CA ILE A 58 -2.26 -6.79 11.35
C ILE A 58 -1.75 -5.54 10.65
N THR A 59 -1.76 -5.57 9.32
CA THR A 59 -1.30 -4.45 8.49
C THR A 59 -2.39 -3.99 7.55
N MET A 60 -2.63 -2.68 7.48
CA MET A 60 -3.42 -2.09 6.41
C MET A 60 -2.50 -1.67 5.27
N GLN A 61 -2.88 -1.97 4.04
CA GLN A 61 -2.12 -1.63 2.85
C GLN A 61 -3.00 -0.84 1.88
N THR A 62 -2.42 0.14 1.22
CA THR A 62 -3.10 0.84 0.13
C THR A 62 -2.13 1.44 -0.87
N HIS A 63 -2.58 1.56 -2.11
CA HIS A 63 -1.87 2.30 -3.14
C HIS A 63 -2.84 2.81 -4.20
N LEU A 64 -2.43 3.85 -4.95
CA LEU A 64 -3.24 4.46 -6.00
C LEU A 64 -2.44 4.50 -7.29
N LEU A 65 -3.02 3.95 -8.35
CA LEU A 65 -2.42 3.88 -9.68
C LEU A 65 -3.20 4.74 -10.66
N GLU A 66 -2.49 5.56 -11.42
CA GLU A 66 -3.03 6.18 -12.62
C GLU A 66 -2.88 5.19 -13.79
N THR A 67 -3.96 4.98 -14.53
CA THR A 67 -3.96 4.12 -15.72
C THR A 67 -3.65 4.95 -16.97
N SER A 68 -3.35 4.28 -18.08
CA SER A 68 -3.01 4.95 -19.35
C SER A 68 -4.15 5.79 -19.95
N ASN A 69 -5.40 5.58 -19.52
CA ASN A 69 -6.56 6.33 -20.01
C ASN A 69 -6.96 7.50 -19.08
N GLY A 70 -6.15 7.80 -18.06
CA GLY A 70 -6.41 8.86 -17.09
C GLY A 70 -7.40 8.49 -15.98
N SER A 71 -7.84 7.23 -15.91
CA SER A 71 -8.56 6.71 -14.73
C SER A 71 -7.58 6.31 -13.62
N PHE A 72 -8.12 6.03 -12.44
CA PHE A 72 -7.33 5.58 -11.30
C PHE A 72 -7.81 4.23 -10.77
N VAL A 73 -6.89 3.46 -10.20
CA VAL A 73 -7.18 2.22 -9.47
C VAL A 73 -6.65 2.38 -8.05
N LEU A 74 -7.56 2.43 -7.08
CA LEU A 74 -7.25 2.40 -5.66
C LEU A 74 -7.29 0.95 -5.18
N GLU A 75 -6.17 0.42 -4.72
CA GLU A 75 -6.14 -0.84 -3.98
C GLU A 75 -6.07 -0.54 -2.49
N ILE A 76 -6.92 -1.18 -1.70
CA ILE A 76 -6.95 -1.03 -0.24
C ILE A 76 -7.39 -2.32 0.42
N GLY A 77 -6.79 -2.64 1.56
CA GLY A 77 -7.15 -3.84 2.30
C GLY A 77 -6.36 -4.03 3.58
N PHE A 78 -6.77 -5.06 4.32
CA PHE A 78 -6.05 -5.55 5.50
C PHE A 78 -5.36 -6.87 5.18
N VAL A 79 -4.15 -7.04 5.69
CA VAL A 79 -3.39 -8.28 5.68
C VAL A 79 -3.24 -8.76 7.12
N LEU A 80 -3.70 -9.98 7.39
CA LEU A 80 -3.76 -10.55 8.73
C LEU A 80 -2.98 -11.86 8.80
N GLU A 81 -2.08 -11.93 9.77
CA GLU A 81 -1.41 -13.16 10.17
C GLU A 81 -2.39 -14.18 10.78
N LYS A 82 -1.96 -15.43 10.84
CA LYS A 82 -2.74 -16.51 11.45
C LYS A 82 -3.15 -16.13 12.89
N ASN A 83 -4.41 -16.41 13.23
CA ASN A 83 -5.02 -16.14 14.54
C ASN A 83 -5.20 -14.66 14.89
N LYS A 84 -4.99 -13.74 13.94
CA LYS A 84 -5.37 -12.33 14.09
C LYS A 84 -6.79 -12.10 13.61
N GLU A 85 -7.45 -11.11 14.19
CA GLU A 85 -8.81 -10.74 13.82
C GLU A 85 -8.98 -9.22 13.86
N ILE A 86 -9.77 -8.71 12.92
CA ILE A 86 -10.27 -7.34 12.92
C ILE A 86 -11.78 -7.35 12.71
N LYS A 87 -12.49 -6.51 13.46
CA LYS A 87 -13.93 -6.33 13.33
C LYS A 87 -14.22 -4.92 12.83
N LEU A 88 -14.67 -4.82 11.59
CA LEU A 88 -15.04 -3.58 10.92
C LEU A 88 -16.47 -3.16 11.32
N HIS A 89 -16.66 -1.87 11.59
CA HIS A 89 -17.98 -1.31 11.89
C HIS A 89 -18.81 -1.02 10.62
N SER A 90 -18.16 -0.97 9.46
CA SER A 90 -18.78 -0.85 8.13
C SER A 90 -17.95 -1.60 7.10
N ASP A 91 -18.57 -2.03 6.02
CA ASP A 91 -17.91 -2.59 4.83
C ASP A 91 -17.50 -1.52 3.81
N SER A 92 -17.74 -0.24 4.11
CA SER A 92 -17.53 0.84 3.17
C SER A 92 -16.36 1.75 3.55
N ILE A 93 -15.70 2.29 2.53
CA ILE A 93 -14.75 3.40 2.65
C ILE A 93 -15.35 4.67 2.05
N ALA A 94 -14.93 5.83 2.55
CA ALA A 94 -15.25 7.11 1.96
C ALA A 94 -14.04 7.65 1.17
N ILE A 95 -14.26 8.02 -0.08
CA ILE A 95 -13.27 8.57 -0.99
C ILE A 95 -13.65 10.03 -1.28
N GLN A 96 -12.82 10.98 -0.87
CA GLN A 96 -13.06 12.40 -1.06
C GLN A 96 -12.12 12.99 -2.11
N PHE A 97 -12.71 13.65 -3.10
CA PHE A 97 -12.03 14.34 -4.21
C PHE A 97 -12.03 15.85 -3.97
N ASN A 98 -10.87 16.50 -4.08
CA ASN A 98 -10.72 17.98 -4.04
C ASN A 98 -11.62 18.69 -3.01
N GLU A 99 -11.73 18.12 -1.80
CA GLU A 99 -12.47 18.65 -0.65
C GLU A 99 -14.00 18.78 -0.78
N GLU A 100 -14.59 18.53 -1.95
CA GLU A 100 -16.02 18.82 -2.19
C GLU A 100 -16.91 17.58 -2.32
N LYS A 101 -16.46 16.51 -2.98
CA LYS A 101 -17.28 15.32 -3.27
C LYS A 101 -16.76 14.10 -2.52
N SER A 102 -17.63 13.44 -1.75
CA SER A 102 -17.35 12.14 -1.12
C SER A 102 -18.14 11.03 -1.81
N LEU A 103 -17.44 9.98 -2.23
CA LEU A 103 -18.01 8.73 -2.73
C LEU A 103 -17.87 7.66 -1.64
N LEU A 104 -18.97 6.99 -1.32
CA LEU A 104 -18.96 5.84 -0.42
C LEU A 104 -18.93 4.55 -1.25
N VAL A 105 -17.96 3.68 -0.99
CA VAL A 105 -17.77 2.43 -1.74
C VAL A 105 -17.74 1.26 -0.78
N SER A 106 -18.66 0.30 -0.96
CA SER A 106 -18.66 -0.97 -0.22
C SER A 106 -17.68 -1.97 -0.82
N LEU A 107 -16.92 -2.63 0.05
CA LEU A 107 -15.91 -3.63 -0.27
C LEU A 107 -16.46 -5.04 0.01
N LYS A 108 -16.49 -5.89 -1.02
CA LYS A 108 -16.96 -7.28 -0.96
C LYS A 108 -16.25 -8.12 0.12
N GLU A 109 -14.94 -8.05 0.20
CA GLU A 109 -14.09 -8.75 1.18
C GLU A 109 -14.39 -8.28 2.60
N TRP A 110 -14.95 -7.08 2.78
CA TRP A 110 -15.26 -6.50 4.08
C TRP A 110 -16.71 -6.73 4.52
N LYS A 111 -17.56 -7.32 3.66
CA LYS A 111 -18.98 -7.57 3.96
C LYS A 111 -19.21 -8.44 5.19
N LYS A 112 -18.30 -9.38 5.47
CA LYS A 112 -18.38 -10.23 6.67
C LYS A 112 -18.15 -9.46 7.97
N ARG A 113 -17.57 -8.25 7.88
CA ARG A 113 -17.16 -7.35 8.98
C ARG A 113 -16.13 -7.92 9.93
N ILE A 114 -16.18 -9.21 10.24
CA ILE A 114 -15.15 -9.93 10.99
C ILE A 114 -14.22 -10.58 9.98
N LEU A 115 -12.97 -10.14 9.96
CA LEU A 115 -11.92 -10.67 9.09
C LEU A 115 -10.94 -11.46 9.97
N VAL A 116 -10.70 -12.72 9.61
CA VAL A 116 -9.91 -13.66 10.42
C VAL A 116 -8.68 -14.08 9.63
N GLY A 117 -7.52 -13.72 10.14
CA GLY A 117 -6.25 -14.00 9.51
C GLY A 117 -5.91 -15.49 9.40
N GLY A 118 -5.01 -15.78 8.49
CA GLY A 118 -4.65 -17.14 8.11
C GLY A 118 -3.49 -17.15 7.13
N VAL A 119 -3.17 -18.35 6.64
CA VAL A 119 -2.12 -18.53 5.64
C VAL A 119 -2.76 -19.07 4.36
N VAL A 120 -2.56 -18.34 3.27
CA VAL A 120 -2.88 -18.79 1.91
C VAL A 120 -1.65 -19.49 1.35
N LYS A 121 -1.82 -20.75 0.94
CA LYS A 121 -0.77 -21.54 0.28
C LYS A 121 -1.04 -21.58 -1.22
N GLN A 122 -0.13 -21.04 -2.00
CA GLN A 122 -0.19 -21.09 -3.45
C GLN A 122 0.91 -22.01 -3.99
N LYS A 123 0.51 -23.03 -4.73
CA LYS A 123 1.45 -23.93 -5.41
C LYS A 123 1.70 -23.44 -6.83
N TYR A 124 2.95 -23.17 -7.18
CA TYR A 124 3.33 -22.77 -8.54
C TYR A 124 4.62 -23.49 -8.95
N ARG A 125 4.57 -24.21 -10.08
CA ARG A 125 5.70 -25.00 -10.63
C ARG A 125 6.43 -25.85 -9.57
N GLY A 126 5.67 -26.54 -8.73
CA GLY A 126 6.22 -27.41 -7.67
C GLY A 126 6.66 -26.69 -6.40
N SER A 127 6.79 -25.37 -6.40
CA SER A 127 7.07 -24.56 -5.21
C SER A 127 5.78 -24.21 -4.47
N VAL A 128 5.84 -24.14 -3.13
CA VAL A 128 4.75 -23.67 -2.28
C VAL A 128 5.13 -22.31 -1.74
N PHE A 129 4.28 -21.33 -2.01
CA PHE A 129 4.40 -19.98 -1.47
C PHE A 129 3.33 -19.79 -0.40
N GLU A 130 3.74 -19.29 0.75
CA GLU A 130 2.85 -19.02 1.86
C GLU A 130 2.75 -17.51 2.08
N TYR A 131 1.51 -17.02 2.14
CA TYR A 131 1.22 -15.60 2.34
C TYR A 131 0.16 -15.44 3.41
N ASN A 132 0.23 -14.34 4.14
CA ASN A 132 -0.84 -13.94 5.05
C ASN A 132 -2.13 -13.66 4.27
N MET A 133 -3.27 -13.94 4.89
CA MET A 133 -4.58 -13.69 4.28
C MET A 133 -4.78 -12.20 4.06
N SER A 134 -5.22 -11.83 2.85
CA SER A 134 -5.43 -10.45 2.44
C SER A 134 -6.90 -10.24 2.09
N TYR A 135 -7.48 -9.19 2.65
CA TYR A 135 -8.85 -8.71 2.39
C TYR A 135 -8.76 -7.39 1.62
N SER A 136 -8.18 -7.46 0.44
CA SER A 136 -7.91 -6.29 -0.41
C SER A 136 -8.79 -6.29 -1.64
N GLU A 137 -9.21 -5.09 -2.03
CA GLU A 137 -9.98 -4.87 -3.24
C GLU A 137 -9.43 -3.71 -4.06
N SER A 138 -9.62 -3.81 -5.37
CA SER A 138 -9.30 -2.76 -6.34
C SER A 138 -10.56 -2.01 -6.72
N ILE A 139 -10.53 -0.69 -6.59
CA ILE A 139 -11.63 0.21 -6.91
C ILE A 139 -11.22 1.07 -8.10
N SER A 140 -11.99 1.00 -9.18
CA SER A 140 -11.83 1.88 -10.33
C SER A 140 -12.46 3.23 -10.05
N ILE A 141 -11.68 4.29 -10.22
CA ILE A 141 -12.09 5.69 -10.07
C ILE A 141 -11.96 6.34 -11.44
N THR A 142 -13.08 6.75 -12.02
CA THR A 142 -13.12 7.42 -13.33
C THR A 142 -13.19 8.94 -13.20
N GLU A 143 -13.45 9.46 -12.00
CA GLU A 143 -13.49 10.89 -11.75
C GLU A 143 -12.08 11.49 -11.68
N SER A 144 -11.97 12.75 -12.09
CA SER A 144 -10.75 13.53 -11.91
C SER A 144 -10.49 13.77 -10.42
N ILE A 145 -9.36 13.26 -9.93
CA ILE A 145 -8.99 13.34 -8.51
C ILE A 145 -8.20 14.61 -8.14
N GLY A 146 -7.85 15.44 -9.13
CA GLY A 146 -7.09 16.67 -8.94
C GLY A 146 -5.70 16.45 -8.33
N ASN A 147 -5.33 17.25 -7.32
CA ASN A 147 -4.01 17.16 -6.68
C ASN A 147 -4.04 16.30 -5.41
N THR A 148 -5.21 16.00 -4.86
CA THR A 148 -5.33 15.30 -3.59
C THR A 148 -6.59 14.44 -3.54
N LEU A 149 -6.40 13.20 -3.10
CA LEU A 149 -7.46 12.25 -2.78
C LEU A 149 -7.36 11.89 -1.30
N LYS A 150 -8.46 11.95 -0.56
CA LYS A 150 -8.51 11.48 0.84
C LYS A 150 -9.33 10.19 0.90
N VAL A 151 -8.81 9.17 1.56
CA VAL A 151 -9.51 7.89 1.77
C VAL A 151 -9.70 7.69 3.26
N THR A 152 -10.94 7.54 3.68
CA THR A 152 -11.31 7.28 5.08
C THR A 152 -11.78 5.84 5.18
N VAL A 153 -11.09 5.07 6.02
CA VAL A 153 -11.49 3.70 6.37
C VAL A 153 -12.46 3.73 7.55
N PRO A 154 -13.36 2.75 7.65
CA PRO A 154 -14.34 2.70 8.73
C PRO A 154 -13.67 2.46 10.08
N GLU A 155 -14.37 2.79 11.17
CA GLU A 155 -13.98 2.38 12.52
C GLU A 155 -13.88 0.86 12.58
N PHE A 156 -12.92 0.37 13.35
CA PHE A 156 -12.73 -1.06 13.55
C PHE A 156 -12.28 -1.37 14.97
N GLU A 157 -12.46 -2.62 15.38
CA GLU A 157 -12.06 -3.16 16.66
C GLU A 157 -10.95 -4.19 16.45
N VAL A 158 -9.88 -4.05 17.23
CA VAL A 158 -8.76 -4.99 17.27
C VAL A 158 -8.40 -5.20 18.73
N SER A 159 -8.24 -6.45 19.15
CA SER A 159 -7.88 -6.79 20.54
C SER A 159 -8.83 -6.16 21.58
N GLY A 160 -10.14 -6.08 21.25
CA GLY A 160 -11.17 -5.48 22.12
C GLY A 160 -11.20 -3.95 22.15
N GLN A 161 -10.32 -3.27 21.41
CA GLN A 161 -10.22 -1.82 21.39
C GLN A 161 -10.72 -1.25 20.06
N ARG A 162 -11.64 -0.29 20.13
CA ARG A 162 -12.05 0.50 18.97
C ARG A 162 -10.96 1.45 18.53
N ARG A 163 -10.80 1.57 17.21
CA ARG A 163 -9.80 2.40 16.56
C ARG A 163 -10.39 3.04 15.32
N GLN A 164 -10.01 4.30 15.10
CA GLN A 164 -10.31 5.04 13.89
C GLN A 164 -8.99 5.56 13.34
N LEU A 165 -8.66 5.18 12.11
CA LEU A 165 -7.52 5.80 11.43
C LEU A 165 -7.90 7.19 10.96
N VAL A 166 -6.93 8.11 11.05
CA VAL A 166 -7.05 9.38 10.34
C VAL A 166 -7.07 9.10 8.82
N PRO A 167 -7.70 9.97 8.01
CA PRO A 167 -7.77 9.74 6.58
C PRO A 167 -6.38 9.58 5.94
N ILE A 168 -6.26 8.62 5.03
CA ILE A 168 -5.08 8.45 4.19
C ILE A 168 -5.13 9.53 3.11
N VAL A 169 -4.05 10.27 2.94
CA VAL A 169 -3.99 11.36 1.96
C VAL A 169 -3.05 10.96 0.83
N PHE A 170 -3.57 10.88 -0.38
CA PHE A 170 -2.77 10.74 -1.59
C PHE A 170 -2.54 12.12 -2.18
N LYS A 171 -1.28 12.52 -2.34
CA LYS A 171 -0.92 13.80 -2.95
C LYS A 171 -0.23 13.57 -4.28
N LYS A 172 -0.65 14.30 -5.30
CA LYS A 172 0.04 14.32 -6.59
C LYS A 172 1.47 14.82 -6.37
N LYS A 173 2.42 14.07 -6.90
CA LYS A 173 3.85 14.36 -6.90
C LYS A 173 4.38 14.22 -8.32
N SER A 174 5.35 15.05 -8.65
CA SER A 174 6.15 14.89 -9.85
C SER A 174 7.40 14.10 -9.45
N GLY A 175 7.56 12.91 -10.02
CA GLY A 175 8.79 12.15 -9.97
C GLY A 175 9.84 12.76 -10.90
N GLU A 176 11.10 12.39 -10.69
CA GLU A 176 12.19 12.85 -11.56
C GLU A 176 11.96 12.36 -12.99
N VAL A 177 12.02 13.28 -13.96
CA VAL A 177 12.13 12.93 -15.38
C VAL A 177 13.57 12.45 -15.61
N GLN A 178 13.77 11.14 -15.67
CA GLN A 178 15.07 10.58 -16.04
C GLN A 178 15.13 10.39 -17.55
N TRP A 179 15.96 11.22 -18.20
CA TRP A 179 16.23 11.19 -19.64
C TRP A 179 17.11 10.02 -20.09
N LEU A 180 17.68 9.27 -19.13
CA LEU A 180 18.54 8.12 -19.38
C LEU A 180 17.89 6.84 -18.82
N PRO A 181 17.86 5.73 -19.59
CA PRO A 181 17.50 4.45 -19.03
C PRO A 181 18.54 4.11 -17.96
N LYS A 182 18.13 4.02 -16.68
CA LYS A 182 18.97 3.37 -15.68
C LYS A 182 19.23 1.95 -16.18
N LEU A 183 20.50 1.61 -16.34
CA LEU A 183 20.97 0.24 -16.49
C LEU A 183 20.20 -0.61 -15.46
N ASN A 184 19.45 -1.57 -15.98
CA ASN A 184 18.72 -2.53 -15.16
C ASN A 184 19.73 -3.23 -14.26
N CYS A 185 19.55 -3.08 -12.95
CA CYS A 185 20.15 -3.92 -11.89
C CYS A 185 21.69 -3.98 -11.84
#